data_AF-A0A7Y3C8U1-F1
#
_entry.id   AF-A0A7Y3C8U1-F1
#
_cell.length_a   1.000
_cell.length_b   1.000
_cell.length_c   1.000
_cell.angle_alpha   90.00
_cell.angle_beta   90.00
_cell.angle_gamma   90.00
#
_symmetry.space_group_name_H-M   'P 1'
#
loop_
_entity.id
_entity.type
_entity.pdbx_description
1 polymer ?
#
loop_
_entity_poly.entity_id
_entity_poly.type
_entity_poly.pdbx_seq_one_letter_code
_entity_poly.pdbx_strand_id
1 'polypeptide(L)'
;GVDQRIRDHFITREISIGDYVLSGGELGAAVLCDAVIRLIPGVLGNETSALTDSFQDNLLAPPIYTRPRDYKGWKVPDVLFSGNFPEIEKWREEEAYKRTKERRPDLLD
;
A
#
# COMPACT_ATOMS: atom_id res chain seq x y z
N GLY A 1 -0.37 -25.07 16.91
CA GLY A 1 1.04 -24.92 16.49
C GLY A 1 1.45 -26.14 15.70
N VAL A 2 2.60 -26.07 15.01
CA VAL A 2 3.18 -27.19 14.24
C VAL A 2 4.31 -27.82 15.06
N ASP A 3 4.47 -29.14 14.98
CA ASP A 3 5.56 -29.90 15.61
C ASP A 3 6.93 -29.38 15.17
N GLN A 4 7.86 -29.20 16.12
CA GLN A 4 9.18 -28.61 15.85
C GLN A 4 10.00 -29.44 14.86
N ARG A 5 9.88 -30.77 14.85
CA ARG A 5 10.63 -31.63 13.92
C ARG A 5 10.16 -31.40 12.48
N ILE A 6 8.87 -31.11 12.29
CA ILE A 6 8.36 -30.74 10.96
C ILE A 6 8.91 -29.37 10.55
N ARG A 7 8.96 -28.42 11.49
CA ARG A 7 9.57 -27.10 11.26
C ARG A 7 11.03 -27.23 10.83
N ASP A 8 11.82 -27.99 11.58
CA ASP A 8 13.27 -28.14 11.36
C ASP A 8 13.61 -28.87 10.07
N HIS A 9 12.81 -29.86 9.65
CA HIS A 9 13.14 -30.72 8.52
C HIS A 9 12.43 -30.39 7.21
N PHE A 10 11.24 -29.76 7.25
CA PHE A 10 10.42 -29.54 6.05
C PHE A 10 10.05 -28.08 5.79
N ILE A 11 10.00 -27.21 6.81
CA ILE A 11 9.63 -25.81 6.61
C ILE A 11 10.86 -25.01 6.21
N THR A 12 10.79 -24.36 5.04
CA THR A 12 11.91 -23.57 4.52
C THR A 12 11.90 -22.12 5.00
N ARG A 13 10.72 -21.57 5.29
CA ARG A 13 10.54 -20.19 5.76
C ARG A 13 9.36 -20.09 6.70
N GLU A 14 9.50 -19.25 7.70
CA GLU A 14 8.39 -18.79 8.54
C GLU A 14 8.13 -17.32 8.21
N ILE A 15 6.88 -16.98 7.92
CA ILE A 15 6.48 -15.63 7.51
C ILE A 15 5.39 -15.17 8.45
N SER A 16 5.61 -14.02 9.09
CA SER A 16 4.56 -13.30 9.82
C SER A 16 4.03 -12.16 8.95
N ILE A 17 2.72 -11.89 9.05
CA ILE A 17 2.07 -10.74 8.40
C ILE A 17 1.89 -9.55 9.38
N GLY A 18 2.40 -9.66 10.61
CA GLY A 18 2.44 -8.56 11.58
C GLY A 18 2.50 -9.03 13.03
N ASP A 19 2.69 -8.08 13.94
CA ASP A 19 2.89 -8.34 15.38
C ASP A 19 1.57 -8.49 16.14
N TYR A 20 0.81 -9.52 15.79
CA TYR A 20 -0.46 -9.89 16.43
C TYR A 20 -0.75 -11.39 16.26
N VAL A 21 -1.69 -11.92 17.04
CA VAL A 21 -2.04 -13.35 17.03
C VAL A 21 -3.40 -13.57 16.36
N LEU A 22 -3.44 -14.50 15.40
CA LEU A 22 -4.67 -14.99 14.77
C LEU A 22 -5.00 -16.40 15.28
N SER A 23 -6.25 -16.84 15.09
CA SER A 23 -6.68 -18.19 15.48
C SER A 23 -6.06 -19.29 14.62
N GLY A 24 -5.65 -18.97 13.39
CA GLY A 24 -5.11 -19.89 12.40
C GLY A 24 -4.27 -19.18 11.33
N GLY A 25 -3.64 -19.95 10.44
CA GLY A 25 -2.72 -19.45 9.41
C GLY A 25 -3.40 -19.09 8.09
N GLU A 26 -4.69 -19.37 7.93
CA GLU A 26 -5.43 -19.26 6.67
C GLU A 26 -5.47 -17.81 6.16
N LEU A 27 -5.73 -16.85 7.03
CA LEU A 27 -5.71 -15.43 6.68
C LEU A 27 -4.29 -14.95 6.35
N GLY A 28 -3.28 -15.42 7.09
CA GLY A 28 -1.88 -15.13 6.79
C GLY A 28 -1.46 -15.62 5.40
N ALA A 29 -1.84 -16.85 5.05
CA ALA A 29 -1.61 -17.42 3.74
C ALA A 29 -2.36 -16.65 2.64
N ALA A 30 -3.63 -16.29 2.87
CA ALA A 30 -4.43 -15.53 1.90
C ALA A 30 -3.84 -14.13 1.63
N VAL A 31 -3.41 -13.42 2.68
CA VAL A 31 -2.75 -12.10 2.56
C VAL A 31 -1.44 -12.22 1.77
N LEU A 32 -0.61 -13.21 2.07
CA LEU A 32 0.63 -13.45 1.33
C LEU A 32 0.36 -13.76 -0.14
N CYS A 33 -0.60 -14.63 -0.43
CA CYS A 33 -1.00 -14.97 -1.79
C CYS A 33 -1.47 -13.72 -2.55
N ASP A 34 -2.38 -12.92 -1.99
CA ASP A 34 -2.90 -11.71 -2.62
C ASP A 34 -1.77 -10.70 -2.95
N ALA A 35 -0.88 -10.46 -1.97
CA ALA A 35 0.24 -9.54 -2.12
C ALA A 35 1.24 -9.97 -3.20
N VAL A 36 1.45 -11.27 -3.40
CA VAL A 36 2.37 -11.80 -4.42
C VAL A 36 1.68 -11.91 -5.79
N ILE A 37 0.45 -12.42 -5.83
CA ILE A 37 -0.29 -12.68 -7.09
C ILE A 37 -0.50 -11.39 -7.87
N ARG A 38 -0.74 -10.25 -7.19
CA ARG A 38 -0.92 -8.95 -7.85
C ARG A 38 0.32 -8.47 -8.63
N LEU A 39 1.50 -9.01 -8.33
CA LEU A 39 2.75 -8.67 -9.03
C LEU A 39 2.96 -9.52 -10.30
N ILE A 40 2.11 -10.51 -10.55
CA ILE A 40 2.21 -11.37 -11.74
C ILE A 40 1.65 -10.60 -12.95
N PRO A 41 2.42 -10.50 -14.06
CA PRO A 41 1.96 -9.82 -15.28
C PRO A 41 0.61 -10.35 -15.78
N GLY A 42 -0.29 -9.44 -16.15
CA GLY A 42 -1.63 -9.77 -16.65
C GLY A 42 -2.69 -10.02 -15.57
N VAL A 43 -2.35 -10.00 -14.27
CA VAL A 43 -3.35 -10.08 -13.19
C VAL A 43 -4.01 -8.73 -12.93
N LEU A 44 -3.23 -7.64 -12.90
CA LEU A 44 -3.76 -6.29 -12.75
C LEU A 44 -4.10 -5.71 -14.11
N GLY A 45 -5.34 -5.22 -14.26
CA GLY A 45 -5.80 -4.60 -15.51
C GLY A 45 -5.12 -3.27 -15.83
N ASN A 46 -4.55 -2.58 -14.83
CA ASN A 46 -3.72 -1.40 -15.02
C ASN A 46 -2.43 -1.53 -14.21
N GLU A 47 -1.33 -1.88 -14.87
CA GLU A 47 -0.02 -2.10 -14.26
C GLU A 47 0.53 -0.85 -13.54
N THR A 48 0.15 0.35 -13.99
CA THR A 48 0.58 1.61 -13.33
C THR A 48 -0.01 1.78 -11.93
N SER A 49 -1.13 1.14 -11.60
CA SER A 49 -1.72 1.25 -10.26
C SER A 49 -0.85 0.62 -9.18
N ALA A 50 -0.10 -0.43 -9.50
CA ALA A 50 0.85 -1.04 -8.55
C ALA A 50 2.06 -0.13 -8.30
N LEU A 51 2.45 0.70 -9.28
CA LEU A 51 3.62 1.58 -9.18
C LEU A 51 3.39 2.79 -8.27
N THR A 52 2.14 3.19 -8.06
CA THR A 52 1.76 4.32 -7.19
C THR A 52 1.22 3.87 -5.82
N ASP A 53 1.29 2.57 -5.52
CA ASP A 53 0.85 2.04 -4.23
C ASP A 53 1.81 2.44 -3.10
N SER A 54 1.29 2.43 -1.89
CA SER A 54 2.13 2.69 -0.71
C SER A 54 3.26 1.66 -0.63
N PHE A 55 4.41 2.09 -0.10
CA PHE A 55 5.60 1.29 0.17
C PHE A 55 6.41 0.85 -1.06
N GLN A 56 6.06 1.26 -2.29
CA GLN A 56 6.92 1.00 -3.47
C GLN A 56 8.24 1.79 -3.41
N ASP A 57 8.15 3.01 -2.92
CA ASP A 57 9.18 4.04 -2.84
C ASP A 57 9.37 4.50 -1.37
N ASN A 58 9.02 3.64 -0.42
CA ASN A 58 8.98 3.91 1.03
C ASN A 58 8.06 5.09 1.42
N LEU A 59 7.18 5.53 0.53
CA LEU A 59 6.18 6.55 0.83
C LEU A 59 4.79 5.92 0.96
N LEU A 60 3.94 6.57 1.75
CA LEU A 60 2.51 6.35 1.71
C LEU A 60 1.92 7.06 0.48
N ALA A 61 0.99 6.40 -0.20
CA ALA A 61 0.32 6.95 -1.37
C ALA A 61 -0.36 8.31 -1.06
N PRO A 62 -0.37 9.25 -2.03
CA PRO A 62 -1.01 10.55 -1.85
C PRO A 62 -2.53 10.41 -1.64
N PRO A 63 -3.19 11.46 -1.10
CA PRO A 63 -4.63 11.46 -0.96
C PRO A 63 -5.33 11.39 -2.33
N ILE A 64 -6.37 10.56 -2.42
CA ILE A 64 -7.15 10.35 -3.63
C ILE A 64 -8.50 11.05 -3.48
N TYR A 65 -8.92 11.74 -4.55
CA TYR A 65 -10.19 12.42 -4.64
C TYR A 65 -10.97 11.91 -5.85
N THR A 66 -12.29 11.87 -5.71
CA THR A 66 -13.22 11.55 -6.79
C THR A 66 -14.42 12.48 -6.71
N ARG A 67 -15.35 12.36 -7.65
CA ARG A 67 -16.59 13.15 -7.68
C ARG A 67 -17.43 12.86 -6.43
N PRO A 68 -18.18 13.86 -5.90
CA PRO A 68 -18.31 15.24 -6.37
C PRO A 68 -17.17 16.17 -5.89
N ARG A 69 -17.01 17.33 -6.55
CA ARG A 69 -15.93 18.30 -6.25
C ARG A 69 -16.06 18.96 -4.86
N ASP A 70 -17.28 19.11 -4.38
CA ASP A 70 -17.57 19.60 -3.04
C ASP A 70 -18.55 18.62 -2.41
N TYR A 71 -18.12 18.01 -1.31
CA TYR A 71 -18.97 17.13 -0.52
C TYR A 71 -19.09 17.70 0.88
N LYS A 72 -20.29 18.21 1.24
CA LYS A 72 -20.58 18.81 2.55
C LYS A 72 -19.65 19.98 2.94
N GLY A 73 -19.18 20.77 1.96
CA GLY A 73 -18.21 21.84 2.16
C GLY A 73 -16.75 21.38 2.10
N TRP A 74 -16.48 20.07 1.96
CA TRP A 74 -15.13 19.54 1.78
C TRP A 74 -14.77 19.59 0.31
N LYS A 75 -13.99 20.60 -0.05
CA LYS A 75 -13.55 20.84 -1.43
C LYS A 75 -12.35 19.99 -1.77
N VAL A 76 -12.39 19.40 -2.95
CA VAL A 76 -11.21 18.81 -3.60
C VAL A 76 -10.20 19.93 -3.89
N PRO A 77 -8.89 19.74 -3.64
CA PRO A 77 -7.86 20.74 -3.92
C PRO A 77 -7.92 21.27 -5.34
N ASP A 78 -7.85 22.61 -5.50
CA ASP A 78 -8.01 23.24 -6.82
C ASP A 78 -6.91 22.85 -7.82
N VAL A 79 -5.70 22.53 -7.32
CA VAL A 79 -4.59 22.01 -8.14
C VAL A 79 -4.96 20.76 -8.92
N LEU A 80 -5.85 19.91 -8.39
CA LEU A 80 -6.30 18.69 -9.08
C LEU A 80 -7.24 18.96 -10.26
N PHE A 81 -7.68 20.21 -10.44
CA PHE A 81 -8.48 20.66 -11.57
C PHE A 81 -7.73 21.63 -12.50
N SER A 82 -6.45 21.89 -12.25
CA SER A 82 -5.66 22.84 -13.06
C SER A 82 -5.39 22.34 -14.48
N GLY A 83 -5.44 21.02 -14.71
CA GLY A 83 -4.98 20.39 -15.95
C GLY A 83 -3.45 20.42 -16.11
N ASN A 84 -2.72 20.99 -15.14
CA ASN A 84 -1.27 21.07 -15.15
C ASN A 84 -0.69 19.81 -14.51
N PHE A 85 -0.40 18.79 -15.34
CA PHE A 85 0.12 17.51 -14.88
C PHE A 85 1.41 17.63 -14.04
N PRO A 86 2.42 18.44 -14.41
CA PRO A 86 3.57 18.68 -13.55
C PRO A 86 3.24 19.22 -12.15
N GLU A 87 2.32 20.18 -12.03
CA GLU A 87 1.92 20.72 -10.72
C GLU A 87 1.14 19.71 -9.88
N ILE A 88 0.29 18.90 -10.53
CA ILE A 88 -0.46 17.84 -9.87
C ILE A 88 0.49 16.78 -9.33
N GLU A 89 1.51 16.39 -10.10
CA GLU A 89 2.46 15.36 -9.66
C GLU A 89 3.34 15.86 -8.53
N LYS A 90 3.85 17.08 -8.64
CA LYS A 90 4.58 17.73 -7.54
C LYS A 90 3.74 17.79 -6.25
N TRP A 91 2.47 18.17 -6.38
CA TRP A 91 1.57 18.21 -5.22
C TRP A 91 1.32 16.82 -4.62
N ARG A 92 1.23 15.77 -5.44
CA ARG A 92 1.09 14.38 -4.98
C ARG A 92 2.33 13.91 -4.21
N GLU A 93 3.52 14.16 -4.74
CA GLU A 93 4.79 13.84 -4.08
C GLU A 93 4.89 14.55 -2.72
N GLU A 94 4.58 15.85 -2.67
CA GLU A 94 4.60 16.64 -1.43
C GLU A 94 3.62 16.10 -0.38
N GLU A 95 2.38 15.76 -0.78
CA GLU A 95 1.38 15.21 0.12
C GLU A 95 1.70 13.77 0.55
N ALA A 96 2.27 12.94 -0.33
CA ALA A 96 2.76 11.59 0.00
C ALA A 96 3.87 11.67 1.07
N TYR A 97 4.86 12.54 0.87
CA TYR A 97 5.93 12.76 1.84
C TYR A 97 5.40 13.27 3.18
N LYS A 98 4.54 14.30 3.16
CA LYS A 98 3.93 14.86 4.37
C LYS A 98 3.13 13.82 5.14
N ARG A 99 2.33 13.02 4.45
CA ARG A 99 1.52 11.93 5.05
C ARG A 99 2.40 10.84 5.65
N THR A 100 3.50 10.50 4.98
CA THR A 100 4.48 9.53 5.47
C THR A 100 5.14 10.04 6.74
N LYS A 101 5.66 11.27 6.71
CA LYS A 101 6.28 11.92 7.87
C LYS A 101 5.36 11.99 9.09
N GLU A 102 4.06 12.22 8.88
CA GLU A 102 3.09 12.31 9.97
C GLU A 102 2.71 10.94 10.56
N ARG A 103 2.54 9.91 9.70
CA ARG A 103 1.91 8.63 10.11
C ARG A 103 2.88 7.46 10.25
N ARG A 104 3.93 7.46 9.45
CA ARG A 104 4.95 6.40 9.35
C ARG A 104 6.33 7.05 9.17
N PRO A 105 6.78 7.88 10.12
CA PRO A 105 8.08 8.53 10.04
C PRO A 105 9.23 7.53 9.91
N ASP A 106 9.04 6.30 10.43
CA ASP A 106 9.96 5.17 10.33
C ASP A 106 10.29 4.74 8.89
N LEU A 107 9.50 5.14 7.89
CA LEU A 107 9.78 4.84 6.48
C LEU A 107 10.72 5.86 5.82
N LEU A 108 11.04 6.97 6.50
CA LEU A 108 11.89 8.05 5.98
C LEU A 108 13.33 7.99 6.52
N ASP A 109 13.64 7.03 7.38
CA ASP A 109 14.93 6.84 8.05
C ASP A 109 15.91 5.99 7.22
#